data_AF-H1XSD1-F1
#
_entry.id   AF-H1XSD1-F1
#
_cell.length_a   1.000
_cell.length_b   1.000
_cell.length_c   1.000
_cell.angle_alpha   90.00
_cell.angle_beta   90.00
_cell.angle_gamma   90.00
#
_symmetry.space_group_name_H-M   'P 1'
#
loop_
_entity.id
_entity.type
_entity.pdbx_description
1 polymer ?
#
loop_
_entity_poly.entity_id
_entity_poly.type
_entity_poly.pdbx_seq_one_letter_code
_entity_poly.pdbx_strand_id
1 'polypeptide(L)'
;MEELLQQLEKVKYLAITPEQVQWLLDHCRLVVEHDTMVADKIRLLQCGESYVVQEKSDKGEFLARRFATELQARDFVMARMKIYEDMWDGCGCKVYYYE
;
A
#
# COMPACT_ATOMS: atom_id res chain seq x y z
N MET A 1 8.97 -3.32 18.96
CA MET A 1 8.65 -3.22 17.52
C MET A 1 8.41 -4.57 16.85
N GLU A 2 8.92 -5.69 17.36
CA GLU A 2 8.46 -7.04 16.94
C GLU A 2 6.96 -7.28 17.16
N GLU A 3 6.35 -6.61 18.15
CA GLU A 3 4.90 -6.64 18.38
C GLU A 3 4.08 -6.17 17.16
N LEU A 4 4.62 -5.28 16.32
CA LEU A 4 3.93 -4.81 15.12
C LEU A 4 3.69 -5.95 14.13
N LEU A 5 4.72 -6.77 13.88
CA LEU A 5 4.63 -7.92 12.98
C LEU A 5 3.71 -9.01 13.54
N GLN A 6 3.67 -9.18 14.86
CA GLN A 6 2.74 -10.09 15.54
C GLN A 6 1.28 -9.60 15.49
N GLN A 7 1.06 -8.29 15.62
CA GLN A 7 -0.27 -7.71 15.45
C GLN A 7 -0.77 -7.91 14.02
N LEU A 8 0.09 -7.66 13.03
CA LEU A 8 -0.21 -7.87 11.62
C LEU A 8 -0.51 -9.33 11.23
N GLU A 9 -0.08 -10.32 12.02
CA GLU A 9 -0.49 -11.73 11.80
C GLU A 9 -1.96 -11.97 12.18
N LYS A 10 -2.49 -11.21 13.16
CA LYS A 10 -3.82 -11.43 13.72
C LYS A 10 -4.90 -10.60 13.03
N VAL A 11 -4.52 -9.48 12.42
CA VAL A 11 -5.46 -8.54 11.81
C VAL A 11 -5.30 -8.45 10.30
N LYS A 12 -6.40 -8.16 9.62
CA LYS A 12 -6.43 -8.04 8.15
C LYS A 12 -5.65 -6.82 7.65
N TYR A 13 -5.59 -5.76 8.45
CA TYR A 13 -4.75 -4.57 8.29
C TYR A 13 -4.63 -3.87 9.65
N LEU A 14 -3.57 -3.10 9.83
CA LEU A 14 -3.33 -2.31 11.04
C LEU A 14 -3.03 -0.86 10.66
N ALA A 15 -3.65 0.09 11.35
CA ALA A 15 -3.27 1.50 11.26
C ALA A 15 -1.96 1.70 12.03
N ILE A 16 -0.98 2.29 11.36
CA ILE A 16 0.38 2.48 11.88
C ILE A 16 0.75 3.96 11.89
N THR A 17 1.65 4.34 12.78
CA THR A 17 2.15 5.72 12.90
C THR A 17 3.29 5.98 11.92
N PRO A 18 3.64 7.26 11.62
CA PRO A 18 4.79 7.58 10.78
C PRO A 18 6.10 6.99 11.30
N GLU A 19 6.30 6.91 12.62
CA GLU A 19 7.47 6.31 13.24
C GLU A 19 7.55 4.80 12.97
N GLN A 20 6.40 4.11 12.96
CA GLN A 20 6.32 2.69 12.61
C GLN A 20 6.57 2.46 11.12
N VAL A 21 6.14 3.38 10.25
CA VAL A 21 6.49 3.36 8.82
C VAL A 21 7.99 3.49 8.65
N GLN A 22 8.62 4.47 9.32
CA GLN A 22 10.06 4.67 9.24
C GLN A 22 10.82 3.43 9.74
N TRP A 23 10.37 2.85 10.85
CA TRP A 23 10.96 1.61 11.34
C TRP A 23 10.90 0.47 10.31
N LEU A 24 9.76 0.30 9.63
CA LEU A 24 9.62 -0.68 8.55
C LEU A 24 10.57 -0.39 7.39
N LEU A 25 10.80 0.88 7.02
CA LEU A 25 11.74 1.26 5.96
C LEU A 25 13.20 1.00 6.36
N ASP A 26 13.53 1.16 7.64
CA ASP A 26 14.89 0.96 8.15
C ASP A 26 15.21 -0.53 8.35
N HIS A 27 14.22 -1.36 8.65
CA HIS A 27 14.41 -2.78 9.03
C HIS A 27 13.95 -3.78 7.97
N CYS A 28 13.17 -3.34 6.98
CA CYS A 28 12.70 -4.18 5.89
C CYS A 28 13.25 -3.69 4.56
N ARG A 29 13.43 -4.63 3.64
CA ARG A 29 13.89 -4.30 2.29
C ARG A 29 12.72 -3.80 1.46
N LEU A 30 12.84 -2.62 0.87
CA LEU A 30 11.91 -2.16 -0.15
C LEU A 30 12.03 -3.02 -1.40
N VAL A 31 10.92 -3.69 -1.76
CA VAL A 31 10.82 -4.52 -2.97
C VAL A 31 10.23 -3.71 -4.12
N VAL A 32 9.15 -2.98 -3.84
CA VAL A 32 8.43 -2.16 -4.83
C VAL A 32 7.88 -0.91 -4.16
N GLU A 33 7.91 0.21 -4.87
CA GLU A 33 7.21 1.43 -4.50
C GLU A 33 6.43 1.92 -5.74
N HIS A 34 5.14 2.19 -5.56
CA HIS A 34 4.32 2.83 -6.58
C HIS A 34 3.74 4.13 -6.00
N ASP A 35 3.78 5.18 -6.80
CA ASP A 35 3.06 6.41 -6.50
C ASP A 35 1.61 6.24 -6.92
N THR A 36 0.67 6.38 -5.97
CA THR A 36 -0.76 6.24 -6.28
C THR A 36 -1.35 7.52 -6.87
N MET A 37 -0.62 8.65 -6.86
CA MET A 37 -1.07 9.98 -7.33
C MET A 37 -2.35 10.52 -6.65
N VAL A 38 -2.94 9.76 -5.71
CA VAL A 38 -4.23 10.06 -5.06
C VAL A 38 -4.08 10.07 -3.53
N ALA A 39 -3.40 9.06 -2.98
CA ALA A 39 -3.26 8.89 -1.53
C ALA A 39 -1.82 8.49 -1.17
N ASP A 40 -0.82 9.23 -1.66
CA ASP A 40 0.61 8.97 -1.38
C ASP A 40 1.10 7.64 -1.98
N LYS A 41 2.22 7.09 -1.52
CA LYS A 41 2.81 5.88 -2.10
C LYS A 41 2.28 4.58 -1.48
N ILE A 42 2.13 3.54 -2.30
CA ILE A 42 1.99 2.16 -1.85
C ILE A 42 3.33 1.45 -1.97
N ARG A 43 3.77 0.82 -0.87
CA ARG A 43 5.09 0.20 -0.75
C ARG A 43 4.95 -1.27 -0.41
N LEU A 44 5.71 -2.11 -1.09
CA LEU A 44 5.91 -3.51 -0.76
C LEU A 44 7.28 -3.66 -0.11
N LEU A 45 7.28 -4.16 1.12
CA LEU A 45 8.45 -4.33 1.97
C LEU A 45 8.63 -5.82 2.28
N GLN A 46 9.87 -6.31 2.24
CA GLN A 46 10.24 -7.65 2.66
C GLN A 46 10.85 -7.58 4.06
N CYS A 47 10.17 -8.16 5.04
CA CYS A 47 10.58 -8.24 6.44
C CYS A 47 10.89 -9.71 6.78
N GLY A 48 12.16 -10.11 6.65
CA GLY A 48 12.58 -11.50 6.80
C GLY A 48 11.95 -12.41 5.74
N GLU A 49 11.21 -13.43 6.20
CA GLU A 49 10.48 -14.37 5.34
C GLU A 49 9.07 -13.88 4.95
N SER A 50 8.66 -12.72 5.45
CA SER A 50 7.32 -12.17 5.24
C SER A 50 7.34 -10.89 4.40
N TYR A 51 6.17 -10.54 3.87
CA TYR A 51 5.98 -9.34 3.06
C TYR A 51 4.96 -8.43 3.74
N VAL A 52 5.24 -7.13 3.74
CA VAL A 52 4.36 -6.11 4.30
C VAL A 52 4.06 -5.10 3.21
N VAL A 53 2.78 -4.91 2.91
CA VAL A 53 2.32 -3.78 2.09
C VAL A 53 1.96 -2.63 3.03
N GLN A 54 2.58 -1.49 2.80
CA GLN A 54 2.23 -0.24 3.43
C GLN A 54 1.50 0.63 2.40
N GLU A 55 0.30 1.10 2.74
CA GLU A 55 -0.46 2.08 1.95
C GLU A 55 -0.86 3.24 2.86
N LYS A 56 -1.40 4.31 2.28
CA LYS A 56 -2.04 5.39 3.04
C LYS A 56 -3.50 5.44 2.63
N SER A 57 -4.38 5.56 3.62
CA SER A 57 -5.82 5.66 3.39
C SER A 57 -6.19 7.02 2.80
N ASP A 58 -7.40 7.09 2.25
CA ASP A 58 -8.07 8.34 1.84
C ASP A 58 -8.24 9.34 3.01
N LYS A 59 -8.20 8.85 4.25
CA LYS A 59 -8.22 9.65 5.48
C LYS A 59 -6.83 10.09 5.95
N GLY A 60 -5.77 9.74 5.22
CA GLY A 60 -4.39 10.10 5.53
C GLY A 60 -3.70 9.20 6.55
N GLU A 61 -4.32 8.09 6.96
CA GLU A 61 -3.75 7.14 7.91
C GLU A 61 -2.81 6.16 7.20
N PHE A 62 -1.65 5.85 7.77
CA PHE A 62 -0.81 4.79 7.24
C PHE A 62 -1.39 3.43 7.64
N LEU A 63 -1.52 2.53 6.67
CA LEU A 63 -2.01 1.17 6.88
C LEU A 63 -0.91 0.18 6.52
N ALA A 64 -0.76 -0.86 7.32
CA ALA A 64 0.12 -1.99 7.04
C ALA A 64 -0.68 -3.29 6.92
N ARG A 65 -0.24 -4.15 6.01
CA ARG A 65 -0.83 -5.45 5.73
C ARG A 65 0.25 -6.50 5.52
N ARG A 66 0.16 -7.63 6.21
CA ARG A 66 1.13 -8.72 6.06
C ARG A 66 0.65 -9.79 5.08
N PHE A 67 1.59 -10.33 4.34
CA PHE A 67 1.44 -11.45 3.42
C PHE A 67 2.54 -12.48 3.68
N ALA A 68 2.22 -13.76 3.44
CA ALA A 68 3.17 -14.85 3.60
C ALA A 68 4.11 -14.98 2.40
N THR A 69 3.69 -14.52 1.21
CA THR A 69 4.46 -14.65 -0.03
C THR A 69 4.48 -13.36 -0.82
N GLU A 70 5.53 -13.18 -1.63
CA GLU A 70 5.68 -12.01 -2.50
C GLU A 70 4.51 -11.93 -3.50
N LEU A 71 4.10 -13.08 -4.06
CA LEU A 71 3.04 -13.16 -5.05
C LEU A 71 1.73 -12.60 -4.51
N GLN A 72 1.30 -13.02 -3.31
CA GLN A 72 0.09 -12.51 -2.68
C GLN A 72 0.14 -11.00 -2.44
N ALA A 73 1.32 -10.50 -2.03
CA ALA A 73 1.51 -9.09 -1.77
C ALA A 73 1.48 -8.26 -3.07
N ARG A 74 2.10 -8.77 -4.15
CA ARG A 74 2.05 -8.16 -5.48
C ARG A 74 0.64 -8.17 -6.06
N ASP A 75 -0.09 -9.27 -5.95
CA ASP A 75 -1.47 -9.37 -6.41
C ASP A 75 -2.36 -8.34 -5.72
N PHE A 76 -2.15 -8.13 -4.41
CA PHE A 76 -2.86 -7.08 -3.66
C PHE A 76 -2.53 -5.68 -4.19
N VAL A 77 -1.23 -5.36 -4.38
CA VAL A 77 -0.81 -4.06 -4.91
C VAL A 77 -1.37 -3.82 -6.31
N MET A 78 -1.32 -4.81 -7.20
CA MET A 78 -1.87 -4.72 -8.56
C MET A 78 -3.40 -4.52 -8.54
N ALA A 79 -4.13 -5.28 -7.73
CA ALA A 79 -5.57 -5.11 -7.58
C ALA A 79 -5.92 -3.70 -7.06
N ARG A 80 -5.10 -3.14 -6.16
CA ARG A 80 -5.29 -1.79 -5.63
C ARG A 80 -5.02 -0.72 -6.69
N MET A 81 -3.93 -0.86 -7.45
CA MET A 81 -3.61 0.05 -8.56
C MET A 81 -4.70 0.03 -9.63
N LYS A 82 -5.24 -1.15 -9.96
CA LYS A 82 -6.36 -1.27 -10.89
C LYS A 82 -7.59 -0.49 -10.42
N ILE A 83 -7.91 -0.47 -9.12
CA ILE A 83 -9.01 0.34 -8.58
C ILE A 83 -8.76 1.84 -8.81
N TYR A 84 -7.50 2.29 -8.66
CA TYR A 84 -7.13 3.68 -8.93
C TYR A 84 -7.23 4.01 -10.43
N GLU A 85 -6.78 3.11 -11.30
CA GLU A 85 -6.92 3.24 -12.75
C GLU A 85 -8.40 3.29 -13.17
N ASP A 86 -9.22 2.36 -12.69
CA ASP A 86 -10.67 2.31 -12.98
C ASP A 86 -11.40 3.57 -12.45
N MET A 87 -10.97 4.15 -11.33
CA MET A 87 -11.50 5.44 -10.85
C MET A 87 -11.19 6.60 -11.81
N TRP A 88 -10.03 6.57 -12.48
CA TRP A 88 -9.66 7.58 -13.45
C TRP A 88 -10.33 7.33 -14.81
N ASP A 89 -10.51 6.06 -15.20
CA ASP A 89 -11.20 5.67 -16.43
C ASP A 89 -12.73 5.84 -16.36
N GLY A 90 -13.28 5.92 -15.13
CA GLY A 90 -14.69 6.16 -14.86
C GLY A 90 -15.16 7.63 -14.95
N CYS A 91 -14.25 8.60 -15.08
CA CYS A 91 -14.63 10.01 -15.24
C CYS A 91 -14.64 10.41 -16.72
N GLY A 92 -15.67 9.97 -17.44
CA GLY A 92 -15.97 10.44 -18.79
C GLY A 92 -16.32 11.93 -18.77
N CYS A 93 -15.33 12.82 -18.73
CA CYS A 93 -15.54 14.23 -19.02
C CYS A 93 -15.76 14.38 -20.52
N LYS A 94 -16.98 14.77 -20.91
CA LYS A 94 -17.29 15.23 -22.26
C LYS A 94 -16.56 16.56 -22.49
N VAL A 95 -15.37 16.51 -23.08
CA VAL A 95 -14.63 17.70 -23.51
C VAL A 95 -15.25 18.19 -24.80
N TYR A 96 -15.94 19.34 -24.74
CA TYR A 96 -16.32 20.07 -25.95
C TYR A 96 -15.11 20.89 -26.40
N TYR A 97 -14.57 20.54 -27.56
CA TYR A 97 -13.68 21.42 -28.30
C TYR A 97 -14.54 22.50 -28.97
N TYR A 98 -14.29 23.77 -28.69
CA TYR A 98 -14.78 24.87 -29.51
C TYR A 98 -13.72 25.15 -30.58
N GLU A 99 -14.12 25.04 -31.85
CA GLU A 99 -13.34 25.45 -33.03
C GLU A 99 -13.22 26.98 -33.13
#